data_AF-A0AA37GCD2-F1
#
_entry.id   AF-A0AA37GCD2-F1
#
_cell.length_a   1.000
_cell.length_b   1.000
_cell.length_c   1.000
_cell.angle_alpha   90.00
_cell.angle_beta   90.00
_cell.angle_gamma   90.00
#
_symmetry.space_group_name_H-M   'P 1'
#
loop_
_entity.id
_entity.type
_entity.pdbx_description
1 polymer ?
#
loop_
_entity_poly.entity_id
_entity_poly.type
_entity_poly.pdbx_seq_one_letter_code
_entity_poly.pdbx_strand_id
1 'polypeptide(L)'
;MTIEFVDGVPGNTVSDKAIPKTSEHDRLNDGAIGCWRGHMNALGEIVRRNLSSALILEDDVDWDIRIRSQLHDFALSTQALIQPLQNAPLPGGSPTPGTELDIPFDSLPATVAPTFSPYGDDWDLLWIGHCGMHFPFLDRKDVPKARVIHNNDVTVAPKKNLWTFNIPFTLKEKYPEHTRAVHHVQEGVCTLGYAVSQKGARKLLQEVALKDVSDAVDILLRFFCEGGKGRKPHNCLTSQPAFFHHHRAAGPMSSMSDIGNHDGFRDTSMTDMVRWSVRLNADALLEGRTDFVDQYPDDA
;
A
#
# COMPACT_ATOMS: atom_id res chain seq x y z
N MET A 1 -23.15 -1.20 11.32
CA MET A 1 -22.27 -1.40 10.15
C MET A 1 -23.16 -1.81 8.99
N THR A 2 -23.13 -1.07 7.89
CA THR A 2 -23.86 -1.44 6.66
C THR A 2 -22.86 -2.11 5.74
N ILE A 3 -23.15 -3.34 5.32
CA ILE A 3 -22.32 -4.08 4.37
C ILE A 3 -23.07 -4.08 3.05
N GLU A 4 -22.42 -3.56 2.01
CA GLU A 4 -22.93 -3.56 0.64
C GLU A 4 -21.95 -4.38 -0.20
N PHE A 5 -22.48 -5.29 -0.99
CA PHE A 5 -21.70 -6.11 -1.90
C PHE A 5 -21.75 -5.50 -3.29
N VAL A 6 -20.60 -5.44 -3.94
CA VAL A 6 -20.46 -5.13 -5.37
C VAL A 6 -19.85 -6.35 -6.01
N ASP A 7 -20.54 -6.93 -6.99
CA ASP A 7 -20.07 -8.15 -7.63
C ASP A 7 -18.74 -7.90 -8.35
N GLY A 8 -17.81 -8.84 -8.17
CA GLY A 8 -16.62 -8.94 -9.01
C GLY A 8 -17.02 -9.17 -10.46
N VAL A 9 -16.20 -8.69 -11.40
CA VAL A 9 -16.47 -8.85 -12.83
C VAL A 9 -15.55 -9.93 -13.39
N PRO A 10 -16.08 -11.09 -13.86
CA PRO A 10 -15.26 -12.07 -14.55
C PRO A 10 -14.67 -11.45 -15.83
N GLY A 11 -13.36 -11.44 -15.99
CA GLY A 11 -12.74 -10.67 -17.09
C GLY A 11 -13.11 -11.17 -18.49
N ASN A 12 -13.46 -12.44 -18.64
CA ASN A 12 -13.97 -13.02 -19.89
C ASN A 12 -15.34 -12.45 -20.30
N THR A 13 -16.08 -11.81 -19.38
CA THR A 13 -17.34 -11.12 -19.67
C THR A 13 -17.14 -9.66 -20.08
N VAL A 14 -15.92 -9.12 -19.91
CA VAL A 14 -15.60 -7.74 -20.30
C VAL A 14 -15.27 -7.69 -21.79
N SER A 15 -16.14 -7.05 -22.57
CA SER A 15 -15.91 -6.85 -24.01
C SER A 15 -14.64 -6.05 -24.27
N ASP A 16 -13.86 -6.44 -25.28
CA ASP A 16 -12.68 -5.70 -25.75
C ASP A 16 -13.00 -4.25 -26.14
N LYS A 17 -14.22 -3.98 -26.61
CA LYS A 17 -14.67 -2.62 -26.94
C LYS A 17 -14.87 -1.74 -25.71
N ALA A 18 -14.99 -2.33 -24.52
CA ALA A 18 -15.16 -1.62 -23.25
C ALA A 18 -13.83 -1.34 -22.54
N ILE A 19 -12.71 -1.88 -23.06
CA ILE A 19 -11.39 -1.71 -22.48
C ILE A 19 -10.71 -0.54 -23.19
N PRO A 20 -10.33 0.52 -22.48
CA PRO A 20 -9.60 1.61 -23.10
C PRO A 20 -8.29 1.11 -23.70
N LYS A 21 -8.16 1.32 -25.02
CA LYS A 21 -6.98 0.99 -25.82
C LYS A 21 -6.65 2.21 -26.70
N THR A 22 -5.67 2.98 -26.27
CA THR A 22 -5.04 4.13 -26.91
C THR A 22 -3.71 3.79 -27.60
N SER A 23 -3.17 2.59 -27.42
CA SER A 23 -1.99 2.08 -28.15
C SER A 23 -2.13 0.60 -28.53
N GLU A 24 -1.30 0.13 -29.47
CA GLU A 24 -1.29 -1.27 -29.87
C GLU A 24 -0.61 -2.14 -28.82
N HIS A 25 -1.40 -3.01 -28.20
CA HIS A 25 -0.96 -4.08 -27.32
C HIS A 25 -2.02 -5.18 -27.30
N ASP A 26 -1.62 -6.36 -26.84
CA ASP A 26 -2.53 -7.48 -26.66
C ASP A 26 -3.47 -7.23 -25.47
N ARG A 27 -4.61 -7.91 -25.50
CA ARG A 27 -5.50 -8.02 -24.36
C ARG A 27 -4.79 -8.76 -23.23
N LEU A 28 -4.87 -8.22 -22.01
CA LEU A 28 -4.42 -8.91 -20.81
C LEU A 28 -5.29 -10.15 -20.53
N ASN A 29 -4.76 -11.13 -19.81
CA ASN A 29 -5.54 -12.29 -19.43
C ASN A 29 -6.82 -11.91 -18.64
N ASP A 30 -7.81 -12.80 -18.66
CA ASP A 30 -9.12 -12.51 -18.06
C ASP A 30 -9.05 -12.25 -16.55
N GLY A 31 -8.10 -12.86 -15.82
CA GLY A 31 -7.88 -12.55 -14.40
C GLY A 31 -7.47 -11.10 -14.19
N ALA A 32 -6.49 -10.61 -14.95
CA ALA A 32 -6.02 -9.23 -14.89
C ALA A 32 -7.10 -8.21 -15.30
N ILE A 33 -7.90 -8.53 -16.33
CA ILE A 33 -9.01 -7.66 -16.76
C ILE A 33 -10.13 -7.62 -15.71
N GLY A 34 -10.49 -8.76 -15.13
CA GLY A 34 -11.48 -8.83 -14.07
C GLY A 34 -11.05 -8.05 -12.82
N CYS A 35 -9.78 -8.22 -12.43
CA CYS A 35 -9.15 -7.47 -11.35
C CYS A 35 -9.22 -5.95 -11.63
N TRP A 36 -8.67 -5.47 -12.75
CA TRP A 36 -8.76 -4.05 -13.14
C TRP A 36 -10.19 -3.53 -13.05
N ARG A 37 -11.15 -4.27 -13.61
CA ARG A 37 -12.55 -3.84 -13.63
C ARG A 37 -13.17 -3.75 -12.25
N GLY A 38 -12.87 -4.72 -11.36
CA GLY A 38 -13.31 -4.70 -9.97
C GLY A 38 -12.82 -3.46 -9.22
N HIS A 39 -11.53 -3.13 -9.35
CA HIS A 39 -10.97 -1.91 -8.75
C HIS A 39 -11.62 -0.64 -9.32
N MET A 40 -11.89 -0.57 -10.63
CA MET A 40 -12.55 0.60 -11.23
C MET A 40 -14.00 0.76 -10.73
N ASN A 41 -14.72 -0.34 -10.50
CA ASN A 41 -16.06 -0.30 -9.91
C ASN A 41 -16.00 0.25 -8.46
N ALA A 42 -15.07 -0.23 -7.64
CA ALA A 42 -14.89 0.24 -6.26
C ALA A 42 -14.55 1.75 -6.22
N LEU A 43 -13.64 2.22 -7.09
CA LEU A 43 -13.32 3.64 -7.22
C LEU A 43 -14.52 4.47 -7.70
N GLY A 44 -15.32 3.92 -8.61
CA GLY A 44 -16.56 4.53 -9.08
C GLY A 44 -17.54 4.79 -7.94
N GLU A 45 -17.66 3.87 -7.00
CA GLU A 45 -18.54 4.00 -5.83
C GLU A 45 -18.13 5.13 -4.88
N ILE A 46 -16.83 5.35 -4.68
CA ILE A 46 -16.30 6.48 -3.90
C ILE A 46 -16.81 7.80 -4.47
N VAL A 47 -16.72 7.96 -5.79
CA VAL A 47 -17.14 9.17 -6.49
C VAL A 47 -18.66 9.29 -6.51
N ARG A 48 -19.38 8.22 -6.86
CA ARG A 48 -20.85 8.19 -6.97
C ARG A 48 -21.53 8.53 -5.65
N ARG A 49 -21.01 8.01 -4.55
CA ARG A 49 -21.54 8.23 -3.19
C ARG A 49 -20.98 9.47 -2.51
N ASN A 50 -20.02 10.16 -3.15
CA ASN A 50 -19.33 11.31 -2.61
C ASN A 50 -18.68 11.02 -1.23
N LEU A 51 -18.00 9.89 -1.11
CA LEU A 51 -17.24 9.55 0.10
C LEU A 51 -15.97 10.40 0.16
N SER A 52 -15.59 10.86 1.36
CA SER A 52 -14.36 11.66 1.55
C SER A 52 -13.09 10.86 1.23
N SER A 53 -13.11 9.57 1.60
CA SER A 53 -12.09 8.58 1.29
C SER A 53 -12.65 7.18 1.49
N ALA A 54 -11.96 6.17 0.97
CA ALA A 54 -12.24 4.77 1.27
C ALA A 54 -10.95 3.96 1.35
N LEU A 55 -10.98 2.87 2.13
CA LEU A 55 -9.96 1.83 2.17
C LEU A 55 -10.45 0.65 1.32
N ILE A 56 -9.64 0.22 0.35
CA ILE A 56 -9.88 -0.93 -0.50
C ILE A 56 -8.87 -2.00 -0.10
N LEU A 57 -9.36 -3.20 0.20
CA LEU A 57 -8.55 -4.36 0.60
C LEU A 57 -8.88 -5.54 -0.32
N GLU A 58 -7.87 -6.32 -0.68
CA GLU A 58 -8.07 -7.66 -1.24
C GLU A 58 -8.61 -8.59 -0.13
N ASP A 59 -9.30 -9.68 -0.49
CA ASP A 59 -10.03 -10.53 0.46
C ASP A 59 -9.14 -11.53 1.21
N ASP A 60 -7.93 -11.76 0.70
CA ASP A 60 -6.92 -12.66 1.24
C ASP A 60 -5.89 -11.93 2.12
N VAL A 61 -6.14 -10.68 2.51
CA VAL A 61 -5.22 -9.92 3.36
C VAL A 61 -5.48 -10.11 4.86
N ASP A 62 -4.45 -9.81 5.63
CA ASP A 62 -4.46 -9.78 7.08
C ASP A 62 -3.48 -8.72 7.60
N TRP A 63 -3.61 -8.38 8.87
CA TRP A 63 -2.87 -7.29 9.51
C TRP A 63 -2.56 -7.61 10.96
N ASP A 64 -1.70 -6.80 11.58
CA ASP A 64 -1.35 -6.96 13.01
C ASP A 64 -2.52 -6.47 13.88
N ILE A 65 -2.82 -7.16 14.99
CA ILE A 65 -3.87 -6.73 15.93
C ILE A 65 -3.67 -5.28 16.43
N ARG A 66 -2.43 -4.77 16.39
CA ARG A 66 -2.02 -3.40 16.75
C ARG A 66 -2.23 -2.38 15.62
N ILE A 67 -2.99 -2.71 14.58
CA ILE A 67 -3.21 -1.84 13.40
C ILE A 67 -3.61 -0.40 13.74
N ARG A 68 -4.32 -0.18 14.85
CA ARG A 68 -4.74 1.17 15.27
C ARG A 68 -3.56 2.08 15.59
N SER A 69 -2.55 1.59 16.33
CA SER A 69 -1.35 2.37 16.63
C SER A 69 -0.48 2.53 15.39
N GLN A 70 -0.35 1.47 14.59
CA GLN A 70 0.37 1.51 13.32
C GLN A 70 -0.19 2.59 12.36
N LEU A 71 -1.52 2.67 12.23
CA LEU A 71 -2.18 3.67 11.39
C LEU A 71 -2.14 5.08 11.99
N HIS A 72 -2.06 5.21 13.32
CA HIS A 72 -1.83 6.49 13.97
C HIS A 72 -0.43 7.03 13.65
N ASP A 73 0.60 6.20 13.77
CA ASP A 73 1.98 6.59 13.48
C ASP A 73 2.17 6.87 11.99
N PHE A 74 1.48 6.10 11.14
CA PHE A 74 1.39 6.40 9.71
C PHE A 74 0.74 7.76 9.44
N ALA A 75 -0.34 8.11 10.14
CA ALA A 75 -0.99 9.42 10.02
C ALA A 75 -0.04 10.56 10.36
N LEU A 76 0.69 10.48 11.48
CA LEU A 76 1.70 11.49 11.84
C LEU A 76 2.82 11.59 10.81
N SER A 77 3.29 10.44 10.31
CA SER A 77 4.35 10.37 9.31
C SER A 77 3.94 10.98 7.97
N THR A 78 2.73 10.67 7.50
CA THR A 78 2.19 11.24 6.26
C THR A 78 1.99 12.75 6.37
N GLN A 79 1.48 13.25 7.51
CA GLN A 79 1.40 14.69 7.78
C GLN A 79 2.77 15.36 7.68
N ALA A 80 3.81 14.80 8.32
CA ALA A 80 5.16 15.34 8.24
C ALA A 80 5.72 15.43 6.81
N LEU A 81 5.27 14.55 5.91
CA LEU A 81 5.72 14.51 4.52
C LEU A 81 4.95 15.41 3.57
N ILE A 82 3.68 15.72 3.86
CA ILE A 82 2.80 16.42 2.89
C ILE A 82 2.10 17.68 3.44
N GLN A 83 2.06 17.89 4.75
CA GLN A 83 1.45 19.10 5.30
C GLN A 83 2.42 20.29 5.23
N PRO A 84 1.90 21.52 5.07
CA PRO A 84 2.72 22.72 5.18
C PRO A 84 3.40 22.82 6.56
N LEU A 85 4.65 23.29 6.61
CA LEU A 85 5.34 23.56 7.86
C LEU A 85 4.72 24.80 8.57
N GLN A 86 4.55 24.76 9.90
CA GLN A 86 3.96 25.88 10.65
C GLN A 86 4.84 27.14 10.65
N ASN A 87 6.16 26.99 10.62
CA ASN A 87 7.13 28.08 10.62
C ASN A 87 8.17 27.80 9.52
N ALA A 88 8.07 28.43 8.34
CA ALA A 88 8.96 28.15 7.21
C ALA A 88 10.30 28.93 7.29
N PRO A 89 11.41 28.42 6.71
CA PRO A 89 11.68 27.07 6.21
C PRO A 89 12.57 26.27 7.19
N LEU A 90 12.73 24.97 6.92
CA LEU A 90 13.90 24.20 7.39
C LEU A 90 15.18 25.05 7.21
N PRO A 91 16.18 24.95 8.10
CA PRO A 91 17.45 25.62 7.87
C PRO A 91 18.08 25.11 6.57
N GLY A 92 17.97 25.89 5.50
CA GLY A 92 18.83 25.85 4.32
C GLY A 92 18.49 24.85 3.22
N GLY A 93 18.31 25.38 2.00
CA GLY A 93 18.83 24.76 0.80
C GLY A 93 17.97 23.68 0.13
N SER A 94 18.08 23.63 -1.19
CA SER A 94 17.79 22.41 -1.95
C SER A 94 18.47 21.23 -1.23
N PRO A 95 17.76 20.10 -1.02
CA PRO A 95 18.31 18.99 -0.25
C PRO A 95 19.66 18.56 -0.82
N THR A 96 20.68 18.65 0.01
CA THR A 96 21.98 18.05 -0.25
C THR A 96 21.82 16.52 -0.26
N PRO A 97 22.24 15.81 -1.32
CA PRO A 97 22.08 14.36 -1.37
C PRO A 97 22.95 13.67 -0.31
N GLY A 98 22.34 12.95 0.64
CA GLY A 98 23.05 11.97 1.47
C GLY A 98 22.50 11.73 2.87
N THR A 99 22.05 12.77 3.58
CA THR A 99 21.67 12.69 5.00
C THR A 99 20.40 13.45 5.39
N GLU A 100 19.84 14.30 4.52
CA GLU A 100 18.63 15.11 4.77
C GLU A 100 17.31 14.43 4.39
N LEU A 101 17.35 13.16 4.01
CA LEU A 101 16.18 12.43 3.51
C LEU A 101 15.40 11.71 4.62
N ASP A 102 16.06 11.39 5.73
CA ASP A 102 15.47 10.59 6.80
C ASP A 102 15.04 11.51 7.95
N ILE A 103 13.75 11.58 8.20
CA ILE A 103 13.15 12.32 9.30
C ILE A 103 12.88 11.32 10.44
N PRO A 104 13.51 11.43 11.61
CA PRO A 104 13.21 10.55 12.74
C PRO A 104 11.77 10.72 13.20
N PHE A 105 11.04 9.62 13.40
CA PHE A 105 9.65 9.65 13.87
C PHE A 105 9.50 10.32 15.24
N ASP A 106 10.49 10.20 16.12
CA ASP A 106 10.48 10.84 17.44
C ASP A 106 10.78 12.35 17.37
N SER A 107 11.02 12.90 16.18
CA SER A 107 11.38 14.31 15.96
C SER A 107 10.78 14.85 14.67
N LEU A 108 9.48 14.57 14.45
CA LEU A 108 8.74 15.09 13.31
C LEU A 108 8.67 16.63 13.32
N PRO A 109 8.74 17.28 12.16
CA PRO A 109 8.57 18.72 12.06
C PRO A 109 7.15 19.15 12.43
N ALA A 110 7.03 20.35 13.00
CA ALA A 110 5.73 20.96 13.26
C ALA A 110 5.05 21.37 11.94
N THR A 111 3.89 20.77 11.65
CA THR A 111 3.10 21.01 10.45
C THR A 111 1.75 21.63 10.78
N VAL A 112 1.17 22.34 9.82
CA VAL A 112 -0.19 22.86 9.93
C VAL A 112 -1.12 21.66 10.14
N ALA A 113 -2.02 21.77 11.12
CA ALA A 113 -2.92 20.68 11.44
C ALA A 113 -3.85 20.38 10.25
N PRO A 114 -4.03 19.10 9.88
CA PRO A 114 -4.89 18.76 8.76
C PRO A 114 -6.36 19.06 9.07
N THR A 115 -7.11 19.42 8.03
CA THR A 115 -8.50 19.87 8.15
C THR A 115 -9.51 18.86 7.59
N PHE A 116 -9.08 17.99 6.67
CA PHE A 116 -9.97 17.05 5.98
C PHE A 116 -9.68 15.59 6.34
N SER A 117 -8.42 15.23 6.54
CA SER A 117 -8.03 13.85 6.79
C SER A 117 -6.90 13.74 7.82
N PRO A 118 -6.96 12.76 8.74
CA PRO A 118 -5.87 12.56 9.70
C PRO A 118 -4.55 12.18 9.02
N TYR A 119 -4.56 11.73 7.76
CA TYR A 119 -3.36 11.42 6.98
C TYR A 119 -2.83 12.62 6.17
N GLY A 120 -3.29 13.83 6.49
CA GLY A 120 -3.03 15.03 5.71
C GLY A 120 -4.11 15.32 4.66
N ASP A 121 -4.04 16.53 4.09
CA ASP A 121 -5.09 17.09 3.23
C ASP A 121 -4.81 16.91 1.72
N ASP A 122 -3.57 16.60 1.34
CA ASP A 122 -3.16 16.60 -0.08
C ASP A 122 -2.83 15.24 -0.71
N TRP A 123 -3.07 14.12 -0.02
CA TRP A 123 -2.81 12.80 -0.59
C TRP A 123 -3.90 12.35 -1.59
N ASP A 124 -3.48 11.60 -2.61
CA ASP A 124 -4.37 10.97 -3.60
C ASP A 124 -4.57 9.48 -3.30
N LEU A 125 -3.49 8.76 -2.97
CA LEU A 125 -3.51 7.34 -2.64
C LEU A 125 -2.52 7.01 -1.50
N LEU A 126 -2.94 6.18 -0.56
CA LEU A 126 -2.08 5.61 0.48
C LEU A 126 -1.96 4.09 0.23
N TRP A 127 -0.82 3.65 -0.28
CA TRP A 127 -0.58 2.25 -0.65
C TRP A 127 -0.05 1.49 0.56
N ILE A 128 -0.96 0.96 1.37
CA ILE A 128 -0.66 0.43 2.72
C ILE A 128 -0.65 -1.11 2.80
N GLY A 129 -0.88 -1.78 1.68
CA GLY A 129 -0.71 -3.21 1.48
C GLY A 129 -0.13 -3.46 0.09
N HIS A 130 1.08 -3.98 0.04
CA HIS A 130 1.82 -4.25 -1.19
C HIS A 130 2.83 -5.37 -0.96
N CYS A 131 3.29 -6.02 -2.04
CA CYS A 131 4.31 -7.07 -1.95
C CYS A 131 5.73 -6.52 -2.17
N GLY A 132 5.85 -5.26 -2.59
CA GLY A 132 7.14 -4.63 -2.78
C GLY A 132 7.03 -3.16 -3.13
N MET A 133 8.08 -2.43 -2.74
CA MET A 133 8.21 -1.00 -2.95
C MET A 133 9.69 -0.62 -2.83
N HIS A 134 10.20 0.26 -3.68
CA HIS A 134 11.50 0.89 -3.46
C HIS A 134 11.34 2.17 -2.66
N PHE A 135 12.40 2.60 -1.99
CA PHE A 135 12.51 4.01 -1.63
C PHE A 135 12.63 4.86 -2.91
N PRO A 136 12.14 6.12 -2.89
CA PRO A 136 12.29 7.02 -4.02
C PRO A 136 13.75 7.11 -4.49
N PHE A 137 13.99 6.77 -5.77
CA PHE A 137 15.34 6.81 -6.33
C PHE A 137 15.85 8.24 -6.42
N LEU A 138 17.11 8.48 -6.09
CA LEU A 138 17.68 9.84 -6.01
C LEU A 138 17.67 10.60 -7.34
N ASP A 139 17.69 9.89 -8.47
CA ASP A 139 17.69 10.44 -9.83
C ASP A 139 16.28 10.76 -10.37
N ARG A 140 15.21 10.27 -9.73
CA ARG A 140 13.83 10.58 -10.11
C ARG A 140 13.44 11.99 -9.65
N LYS A 141 13.22 12.90 -10.58
CA LYS A 141 12.94 14.33 -10.26
C LYS A 141 11.54 14.57 -9.68
N ASP A 142 10.55 13.80 -10.10
CA ASP A 142 9.13 14.08 -9.83
C ASP A 142 8.58 13.37 -8.58
N VAL A 143 9.42 12.65 -7.84
CA VAL A 143 9.03 11.91 -6.63
C VAL A 143 9.78 12.49 -5.43
N PRO A 144 9.11 13.04 -4.41
CA PRO A 144 9.78 13.55 -3.21
C PRO A 144 10.60 12.45 -2.51
N LYS A 145 11.76 12.82 -1.97
CA LYS A 145 12.76 11.87 -1.43
C LYS A 145 12.73 11.73 0.08
N ALA A 146 12.12 12.68 0.78
CA ALA A 146 12.00 12.63 2.23
C ALA A 146 11.18 11.40 2.65
N ARG A 147 11.59 10.80 3.76
CA ARG A 147 10.96 9.65 4.38
C ARG A 147 11.04 9.76 5.89
N VAL A 148 9.99 9.33 6.57
CA VAL A 148 9.98 9.22 8.01
C VAL A 148 10.47 7.83 8.40
N ILE A 149 11.39 7.78 9.37
CA ILE A 149 11.99 6.55 9.88
C ILE A 149 11.58 6.37 11.34
N HIS A 150 10.82 5.33 11.61
CA HIS A 150 10.44 4.90 12.96
C HIS A 150 11.30 3.69 13.34
N ASN A 151 12.25 3.92 14.26
CA ASN A 151 13.11 2.87 14.78
C ASN A 151 12.44 2.18 15.98
N ASN A 152 12.82 0.93 16.24
CA ASN A 152 12.31 0.15 17.39
C ASN A 152 10.78 -0.07 17.36
N ASP A 153 10.17 -0.11 16.17
CA ASP A 153 8.78 -0.49 15.99
C ASP A 153 8.62 -2.00 16.24
N VAL A 154 8.20 -2.35 17.45
CA VAL A 154 7.94 -3.73 17.90
C VAL A 154 6.86 -4.48 17.11
N THR A 155 6.16 -3.79 16.20
CA THR A 155 5.20 -4.42 15.29
C THR A 155 5.85 -4.93 13.99
N VAL A 156 7.05 -4.44 13.66
CA VAL A 156 7.82 -4.89 12.50
C VAL A 156 8.48 -6.23 12.83
N ALA A 157 8.25 -7.23 11.98
CA ALA A 157 8.89 -8.54 12.10
C ALA A 157 10.42 -8.43 11.92
N PRO A 158 11.20 -9.37 12.50
CA PRO A 158 12.64 -9.44 12.31
C PRO A 158 13.03 -9.47 10.83
N LYS A 159 14.18 -8.90 10.46
CA LYS A 159 14.63 -8.83 9.05
C LYS A 159 14.64 -10.17 8.35
N LYS A 160 14.94 -11.27 9.04
CA LYS A 160 14.92 -12.63 8.47
C LYS A 160 13.55 -13.00 7.89
N ASN A 161 12.47 -12.43 8.44
CA ASN A 161 11.09 -12.64 8.02
C ASN A 161 10.59 -11.57 7.03
N LEU A 162 11.35 -10.49 6.82
CA LEU A 162 11.01 -9.46 5.84
C LEU A 162 11.43 -9.87 4.42
N TRP A 163 10.52 -9.68 3.46
CA TRP A 163 10.75 -9.91 2.04
C TRP A 163 10.07 -8.84 1.18
N THR A 164 10.50 -8.72 -0.08
CA THR A 164 9.93 -7.79 -1.07
C THR A 164 10.21 -8.32 -2.47
N PHE A 165 9.34 -8.02 -3.45
CA PHE A 165 9.67 -8.23 -4.87
C PHE A 165 10.66 -7.19 -5.40
N ASN A 166 10.70 -5.99 -4.82
CA ASN A 166 11.54 -4.89 -5.26
C ASN A 166 12.92 -4.98 -4.62
N ILE A 167 13.92 -5.43 -5.39
CA ILE A 167 15.32 -5.51 -4.98
C ILE A 167 16.10 -4.31 -5.55
N PRO A 168 17.00 -3.66 -4.80
CA PRO A 168 17.41 -3.94 -3.42
C PRO A 168 16.35 -3.59 -2.37
N PHE A 169 16.27 -4.40 -1.31
CA PHE A 169 15.39 -4.12 -0.17
C PHE A 169 16.09 -3.18 0.80
N THR A 170 16.19 -1.91 0.41
CA THR A 170 16.98 -0.89 1.12
C THR A 170 16.67 -0.80 2.62
N LEU A 171 15.40 -0.89 3.02
CA LEU A 171 15.00 -0.91 4.42
C LEU A 171 15.68 -2.06 5.19
N LYS A 172 15.48 -3.30 4.74
CA LYS A 172 16.07 -4.49 5.35
C LYS A 172 17.60 -4.46 5.35
N GLU A 173 18.20 -3.98 4.26
CA GLU A 173 19.64 -3.99 4.05
C GLU A 173 20.39 -2.93 4.86
N LYS A 174 19.81 -1.72 5.02
CA LYS A 174 20.55 -0.56 5.53
C LYS A 174 20.06 0.00 6.87
N TYR A 175 18.86 -0.36 7.32
CA TYR A 175 18.29 0.16 8.57
C TYR A 175 18.37 -0.87 9.68
N PRO A 176 18.33 -0.49 10.97
CA PRO A 176 18.31 -1.44 12.08
C PRO A 176 17.11 -2.41 12.04
N GLU A 177 17.16 -3.47 12.86
CA GLU A 177 15.98 -4.30 13.15
C GLU A 177 14.80 -3.42 13.63
N HIS A 178 13.58 -3.91 13.42
CA HIS A 178 12.36 -3.20 13.84
C HIS A 178 12.26 -1.76 13.32
N THR A 179 12.69 -1.52 12.08
CA THR A 179 12.54 -0.20 11.45
C THR A 179 11.34 -0.20 10.51
N ARG A 180 10.49 0.80 10.65
CA ARG A 180 9.45 1.15 9.67
C ARG A 180 9.81 2.45 8.97
N ALA A 181 9.64 2.48 7.66
CA ALA A 181 9.75 3.69 6.86
C ALA A 181 8.39 4.10 6.31
N VAL A 182 8.15 5.41 6.20
CA VAL A 182 7.00 6.00 5.50
C VAL A 182 7.52 7.00 4.48
N HIS A 183 7.09 6.90 3.23
CA HIS A 183 7.64 7.68 2.13
C HIS A 183 6.70 7.75 0.92
N HIS A 184 7.07 8.52 -0.10
CA HIS A 184 6.35 8.56 -1.38
C HIS A 184 6.54 7.27 -2.19
N VAL A 185 5.51 6.82 -2.88
CA VAL A 185 5.51 5.58 -3.67
C VAL A 185 6.59 5.59 -4.76
N GLN A 186 7.31 4.47 -4.90
CA GLN A 186 8.25 4.21 -5.99
C GLN A 186 8.29 2.69 -6.28
N GLU A 187 7.97 2.33 -7.52
CA GLU A 187 7.90 0.99 -8.09
C GLU A 187 6.99 -0.01 -7.35
N GLY A 188 5.87 0.44 -6.78
CA GLY A 188 4.94 -0.41 -6.03
C GLY A 188 4.35 -1.57 -6.84
N VAL A 189 4.15 -2.72 -6.18
CA VAL A 189 3.54 -3.95 -6.76
C VAL A 189 2.59 -4.62 -5.76
N CYS A 190 1.57 -5.32 -6.28
CA CYS A 190 0.39 -5.82 -5.56
C CYS A 190 -0.53 -4.73 -4.97
N THR A 191 -1.82 -5.02 -4.86
CA THR A 191 -2.86 -4.09 -4.40
C THR A 191 -3.57 -4.52 -3.12
N LEU A 192 -2.91 -5.34 -2.29
CA LEU A 192 -3.43 -5.90 -1.03
C LEU A 192 -4.23 -4.91 -0.20
N GLY A 193 -3.74 -3.67 -0.08
CA GLY A 193 -4.51 -2.63 0.56
C GLY A 193 -4.10 -1.24 0.13
N TYR A 194 -5.08 -0.40 -0.20
CA TYR A 194 -4.82 1.00 -0.45
C TYR A 194 -6.02 1.87 -0.09
N ALA A 195 -5.75 3.03 0.50
CA ALA A 195 -6.75 4.05 0.72
C ALA A 195 -6.71 5.08 -0.41
N VAL A 196 -7.86 5.63 -0.77
CA VAL A 196 -8.00 6.63 -1.82
C VAL A 196 -8.84 7.80 -1.32
N SER A 197 -8.36 9.03 -1.53
CA SER A 197 -9.13 10.24 -1.23
C SER A 197 -10.17 10.47 -2.33
N GLN A 198 -11.24 11.22 -2.06
CA GLN A 198 -12.28 11.47 -3.06
C GLN A 198 -11.68 12.02 -4.38
N LYS A 199 -10.76 12.99 -4.27
CA LYS A 199 -10.06 13.56 -5.41
C LYS A 199 -9.15 12.54 -6.08
N GLY A 200 -8.46 11.71 -5.30
CA GLY A 200 -7.64 10.61 -5.80
C GLY A 200 -8.46 9.61 -6.62
N ALA A 201 -9.68 9.27 -6.17
CA ALA A 201 -10.58 8.36 -6.88
C ALA A 201 -10.98 8.92 -8.25
N ARG A 202 -11.29 10.22 -8.32
CA ARG A 202 -11.59 10.89 -9.60
C ARG A 202 -10.40 10.87 -10.55
N LYS A 203 -9.20 11.14 -10.04
CA LYS A 203 -7.95 11.11 -10.83
C LYS A 203 -7.62 9.69 -11.29
N LEU A 204 -7.79 8.68 -10.43
CA LEU A 204 -7.60 7.27 -10.79
C LEU A 204 -8.57 6.82 -11.88
N LEU A 205 -9.85 7.18 -11.79
CA LEU A 205 -10.80 6.87 -12.87
C LEU A 205 -10.37 7.53 -14.18
N GLN A 206 -9.87 8.77 -14.14
CA GLN A 206 -9.34 9.43 -15.34
C GLN A 206 -8.08 8.76 -15.91
N GLU A 207 -7.15 8.37 -15.05
CA GLU A 207 -5.81 7.93 -15.45
C GLU A 207 -5.71 6.41 -15.65
N VAL A 208 -6.54 5.62 -14.99
CA VAL A 208 -6.50 4.14 -14.97
C VAL A 208 -7.75 3.53 -15.62
N ALA A 209 -8.92 4.18 -15.52
CA ALA A 209 -10.15 3.64 -16.13
C ALA A 209 -10.40 4.13 -17.57
N LEU A 210 -9.78 5.25 -17.99
CA LEU A 210 -10.04 5.87 -19.29
C LEU A 210 -8.80 5.92 -20.22
N LYS A 211 -7.65 5.43 -19.77
CA LYS A 211 -6.41 5.31 -20.56
C LYS A 211 -6.00 3.85 -20.72
N ASP A 212 -4.99 3.60 -21.56
CA ASP A 212 -4.45 2.27 -21.84
C ASP A 212 -4.37 1.35 -20.62
N VAL A 213 -5.08 0.22 -20.73
CA VAL A 213 -5.02 -0.92 -19.80
C VAL A 213 -3.98 -1.91 -20.33
N SER A 214 -2.72 -1.47 -20.35
CA SER A 214 -1.59 -2.21 -20.93
C SER A 214 -0.92 -3.18 -19.96
N ASP A 215 -1.18 -3.03 -18.66
CA ASP A 215 -0.51 -3.75 -17.58
C ASP A 215 -1.51 -4.08 -16.45
N ALA A 216 -1.13 -4.98 -15.54
CA ALA A 216 -1.95 -5.31 -14.36
C ALA A 216 -2.24 -4.06 -13.51
N VAL A 217 -3.34 -4.09 -12.75
CA VAL A 217 -3.86 -2.89 -12.06
C VAL A 217 -2.86 -2.27 -11.10
N ASP A 218 -2.06 -3.07 -10.40
CA ASP A 218 -0.99 -2.63 -9.52
C ASP A 218 0.07 -1.83 -10.30
N ILE A 219 0.51 -2.32 -11.46
CA ILE A 219 1.42 -1.60 -12.34
C ILE A 219 0.79 -0.31 -12.90
N LEU A 220 -0.51 -0.31 -13.17
CA LEU A 220 -1.22 0.92 -13.55
C LEU A 220 -1.27 1.94 -12.39
N LEU A 221 -1.42 1.48 -11.14
CA LEU A 221 -1.34 2.34 -9.95
C LEU A 221 0.08 2.89 -9.76
N ARG A 222 1.11 2.08 -10.05
CA ARG A 222 2.50 2.56 -10.09
C ARG A 222 2.66 3.72 -11.08
N PHE A 223 2.18 3.57 -12.31
CA PHE A 223 2.24 4.64 -13.31
C PHE A 223 1.40 5.86 -12.93
N PHE A 224 0.27 5.66 -12.26
CA PHE A 224 -0.53 6.74 -11.69
C PHE A 224 0.28 7.53 -10.66
N CYS A 225 0.92 6.86 -9.70
CA CYS A 225 1.65 7.52 -8.62
C CYS A 225 2.90 8.25 -9.10
N GLU A 226 3.74 7.59 -9.88
CA GLU A 226 5.05 8.14 -10.26
C GLU A 226 5.02 9.00 -11.52
N GLY A 227 3.93 8.95 -12.29
CA GLY A 227 3.91 9.40 -13.67
C GLY A 227 4.67 8.42 -14.57
N GLY A 228 4.00 7.99 -15.64
CA GLY A 228 4.53 7.00 -16.57
C GLY A 228 3.48 6.65 -17.62
N LYS A 229 3.90 6.16 -18.79
CA LYS A 229 2.98 5.75 -19.87
C LYS A 229 1.91 6.82 -20.18
N GLY A 230 2.32 8.10 -20.27
CA GLY A 230 1.41 9.22 -20.55
C GLY A 230 0.54 9.70 -19.38
N ARG A 231 0.87 9.28 -18.15
CA ARG A 231 0.21 9.71 -16.90
C ARG A 231 1.04 10.75 -16.17
N LYS A 232 0.35 11.65 -15.46
CA LYS A 232 0.98 12.62 -14.57
C LYS A 232 1.29 11.97 -13.21
N PRO A 233 2.31 12.43 -12.48
CA PRO A 233 2.56 11.98 -11.11
C PRO A 233 1.44 12.46 -10.15
N HIS A 234 1.23 11.70 -9.09
CA HIS A 234 0.19 11.94 -8.08
C HIS A 234 0.78 11.81 -6.68
N ASN A 235 0.11 12.40 -5.69
CA ASN A 235 0.62 12.37 -4.32
C ASN A 235 0.27 11.03 -3.66
N CYS A 236 1.16 10.06 -3.82
CA CYS A 236 1.02 8.72 -3.27
C CYS A 236 2.05 8.45 -2.18
N LEU A 237 1.59 7.91 -1.04
CA LEU A 237 2.43 7.54 0.10
C LEU A 237 2.29 6.07 0.43
N THR A 238 3.29 5.50 1.09
CA THR A 238 3.34 4.09 1.47
C THR A 238 4.12 3.92 2.78
N SER A 239 4.06 2.72 3.37
CA SER A 239 4.94 2.28 4.45
C SER A 239 5.70 1.00 4.06
N GLN A 240 6.94 0.89 4.50
CA GLN A 240 7.72 -0.35 4.44
C GLN A 240 8.15 -0.80 5.85
N PRO A 241 7.87 -2.05 6.25
CA PRO A 241 6.96 -2.99 5.60
C PRO A 241 5.53 -2.44 5.51
N ALA A 242 4.70 -3.04 4.67
CA ALA A 242 3.29 -2.64 4.57
C ALA A 242 2.53 -3.00 5.87
N PHE A 243 1.27 -2.57 5.96
CA PHE A 243 0.39 -2.91 7.09
C PHE A 243 -0.53 -4.10 6.80
N PHE A 244 -0.93 -4.23 5.53
CA PHE A 244 -1.75 -5.34 5.05
C PHE A 244 -0.90 -6.27 4.19
N HIS A 245 -0.91 -7.56 4.53
CA HIS A 245 -0.10 -8.58 3.88
C HIS A 245 -0.95 -9.80 3.55
N HIS A 246 -0.50 -10.61 2.59
CA HIS A 246 -1.17 -11.86 2.24
C HIS A 246 -1.28 -12.77 3.46
N HIS A 247 -2.48 -13.24 3.70
CA HIS A 247 -2.74 -14.39 4.55
C HIS A 247 -2.81 -15.65 3.71
N ARG A 248 -1.95 -16.61 4.04
CA ARG A 248 -1.85 -17.89 3.38
C ARG A 248 -2.50 -18.94 4.27
N ALA A 249 -3.72 -19.32 3.95
CA ALA A 249 -4.42 -20.39 4.65
C ALA A 249 -3.71 -21.74 4.47
N ALA A 250 -3.79 -22.60 5.49
CA ALA A 250 -3.52 -24.03 5.37
C ALA A 250 -4.48 -24.66 4.33
N GLY A 251 -3.96 -25.60 3.54
CA GLY A 251 -4.71 -26.21 2.44
C GLY A 251 -3.98 -26.20 1.11
N PRO A 252 -4.69 -26.55 0.02
CA PRO A 252 -4.14 -26.55 -1.33
C PRO A 252 -3.61 -25.17 -1.74
N MET A 253 -2.39 -25.13 -2.27
CA MET A 253 -1.78 -23.86 -2.70
C MET A 253 -2.47 -23.27 -3.93
N SER A 254 -3.21 -24.07 -4.69
CA SER A 254 -3.98 -23.62 -5.85
C SER A 254 -5.10 -22.64 -5.49
N SER A 255 -5.50 -22.55 -4.22
CA SER A 255 -6.51 -21.59 -3.75
C SER A 255 -5.94 -20.21 -3.39
N MET A 256 -4.65 -19.95 -3.64
CA MET A 256 -4.02 -18.66 -3.31
C MET A 256 -4.30 -17.54 -4.28
N SER A 257 -4.46 -17.86 -5.56
CA SER A 257 -4.54 -16.84 -6.60
C SER A 257 -5.18 -17.42 -7.84
N ASP A 258 -6.14 -16.68 -8.38
CA ASP A 258 -6.78 -16.99 -9.67
C ASP A 258 -5.95 -16.49 -10.87
N ILE A 259 -4.78 -15.89 -10.63
CA ILE A 259 -3.91 -15.30 -11.67
C ILE A 259 -2.75 -16.23 -12.05
N GLY A 260 -2.54 -17.33 -11.33
CA GLY A 260 -1.47 -18.30 -11.61
C GLY A 260 -1.69 -19.69 -11.02
N ASN A 261 -0.98 -20.69 -11.55
CA ASN A 261 -1.01 -22.05 -11.02
C ASN A 261 -0.03 -22.18 -9.84
N HIS A 262 -0.53 -22.68 -8.72
CA HIS A 262 0.26 -22.93 -7.52
C HIS A 262 0.06 -24.38 -7.07
N ASP A 263 1.09 -25.19 -7.23
CA ASP A 263 1.06 -26.60 -6.83
C ASP A 263 1.47 -26.79 -5.37
N GLY A 264 0.90 -27.82 -4.73
CA GLY A 264 1.29 -28.26 -3.38
C GLY A 264 0.22 -28.00 -2.32
N PHE A 265 0.60 -28.29 -1.07
CA PHE A 265 -0.25 -28.21 0.11
C PHE A 265 0.50 -27.51 1.24
N ARG A 266 -0.18 -26.64 1.98
CA ARG A 266 0.36 -25.96 3.16
C ARG A 266 -0.24 -26.53 4.41
N ASP A 267 0.63 -27.05 5.27
CA ASP A 267 0.22 -27.66 6.53
C ASP A 267 -0.28 -26.63 7.54
N THR A 268 0.33 -25.43 7.58
CA THR A 268 0.05 -24.41 8.58
C THR A 268 -0.23 -23.05 7.96
N SER A 269 -1.30 -22.38 8.38
CA SER A 269 -1.60 -21.02 7.97
C SER A 269 -0.52 -20.03 8.43
N MET A 270 -0.29 -18.97 7.66
CA MET A 270 0.63 -17.90 8.01
C MET A 270 0.18 -16.56 7.40
N THR A 271 0.59 -15.44 7.99
CA THR A 271 0.47 -14.12 7.37
C THR A 271 1.85 -13.53 7.17
N ASP A 272 2.16 -13.15 5.92
CA ASP A 272 3.48 -12.64 5.56
C ASP A 272 3.84 -11.38 6.38
N MET A 273 5.03 -11.35 6.97
CA MET A 273 5.61 -10.19 7.69
C MET A 273 4.80 -9.62 8.88
N VAL A 274 3.68 -10.24 9.26
CA VAL A 274 2.83 -9.80 10.39
C VAL A 274 3.14 -10.64 11.63
N ARG A 275 3.56 -10.00 12.72
CA ARG A 275 3.86 -10.68 13.99
C ARG A 275 2.60 -11.26 14.63
N TRP A 276 1.64 -10.39 14.97
CA TRP A 276 0.37 -10.78 15.61
C TRP A 276 -0.78 -10.72 14.62
N SER A 277 -0.87 -11.73 13.76
CA SER A 277 -1.92 -11.87 12.76
C SER A 277 -3.31 -11.86 13.42
N VAL A 278 -4.23 -11.02 12.92
CA VAL A 278 -5.62 -11.03 13.38
C VAL A 278 -6.28 -12.36 13.04
N ARG A 279 -6.10 -12.88 11.82
CA ARG A 279 -6.69 -14.16 11.41
C ARG A 279 -6.21 -15.34 12.25
N LEU A 280 -4.93 -15.42 12.59
CA LEU A 280 -4.37 -16.51 13.39
C LEU A 280 -4.63 -16.35 14.90
N ASN A 281 -4.93 -15.13 15.35
CA ASN A 281 -5.32 -14.84 16.74
C ASN A 281 -6.82 -14.63 16.91
N ALA A 282 -7.65 -15.00 15.92
CA ALA A 282 -9.08 -14.72 15.92
C ALA A 282 -9.79 -15.31 17.15
N ASP A 283 -9.48 -16.56 17.52
CA ASP A 283 -10.07 -17.21 18.69
C ASP A 283 -9.71 -16.48 19.99
N ALA A 284 -8.43 -16.14 20.18
CA ALA A 284 -7.97 -15.39 21.35
C ALA A 284 -8.67 -14.01 21.45
N LEU A 285 -8.81 -13.31 20.32
CA LEU A 285 -9.51 -12.02 20.26
C LEU A 285 -11.00 -12.15 20.59
N LEU A 286 -11.70 -13.15 20.03
CA LEU A 286 -13.12 -13.38 20.26
C LEU A 286 -13.42 -13.82 21.71
N GLU A 287 -12.49 -14.52 22.34
CA GLU A 287 -12.57 -14.95 23.73
C GLU A 287 -12.11 -13.86 24.73
N GLY A 288 -11.63 -12.71 24.23
CA GLY A 288 -11.11 -11.62 25.07
C GLY A 288 -9.78 -11.95 25.76
N ARG A 289 -9.03 -12.93 25.24
CA ARG A 289 -7.70 -13.28 25.73
C ARG A 289 -6.62 -12.35 25.16
N THR A 290 -5.44 -12.41 25.78
CA THR A 290 -4.27 -11.57 25.43
C THR A 290 -2.99 -12.38 25.23
N ASP A 291 -3.07 -13.71 25.25
CA ASP A 291 -1.98 -14.64 24.97
C ASP A 291 -1.83 -14.88 23.47
N PHE A 292 -1.59 -13.78 22.74
CA PHE A 292 -1.46 -13.81 21.28
C PHE A 292 -0.20 -14.56 20.84
N VAL A 293 -0.35 -15.32 19.77
CA VAL A 293 0.75 -16.03 19.10
C VAL A 293 1.50 -15.04 18.21
N ASP A 294 2.79 -14.87 18.50
CA ASP A 294 3.75 -14.22 17.61
C ASP A 294 4.27 -15.22 16.60
N GLN A 295 3.96 -15.01 15.32
CA GLN A 295 4.49 -15.84 14.23
C GLN A 295 5.99 -15.65 14.02
N TYR A 296 6.50 -14.46 14.35
CA TYR A 296 7.87 -14.05 14.06
C TYR A 296 8.50 -13.42 15.31
N PRO A 297 8.67 -14.21 16.39
CA PRO A 297 9.34 -13.73 17.58
C PRO A 297 10.81 -13.40 17.26
N ASP A 298 11.34 -12.46 18.04
CA ASP A 298 12.77 -12.13 17.99
C ASP A 298 13.59 -13.34 18.43
N ASP A 299 14.82 -13.45 17.91
CA ASP A 299 15.74 -14.48 18.39
C ASP A 299 16.06 -14.24 19.86
N ALA A 300 16.09 -15.33 20.65
CA ALA A 300 16.37 -15.31 22.09
C ALA A 300 17.85 -15.04 22.42
#